data_AF-A0A816V161-F1
#
_entry.id   AF-A0A816V161-F1
#
_cell.length_a   1.000
_cell.length_b   1.000
_cell.length_c   1.000
_cell.angle_alpha   90.00
_cell.angle_beta   90.00
_cell.angle_gamma   90.00
#
_symmetry.space_group_name_H-M   'P 1'
#
loop_
_entity.id
_entity.type
_entity.pdbx_description
1 polymer ?
#
loop_
_entity_poly.entity_id
_entity_poly.type
_entity_poly.pdbx_seq_one_letter_code
_entity_poly.pdbx_strand_id
1 'polypeptide(L)'
;ALVHAIVDEDESVCSAACSTLGNIGEKAATPEVIATMLKAMGGGVWFNRKAACEALGSIGEKAATPEVIDALIHAMEDEDDSIRTSACITLRKIGEKAAT
;
A
#
# COMPACT_ATOMS: atom_id res chain seq x y z
N ALA A 1 13.30 -10.98 -2.68
CA ALA A 1 12.80 -11.15 -4.07
C ALA A 1 11.48 -10.42 -4.27
N LEU A 2 10.38 -10.83 -3.63
CA LEU A 2 9.07 -10.17 -3.78
C LEU A 2 9.04 -8.73 -3.26
N VAL A 3 9.73 -8.45 -2.15
CA VAL A 3 9.83 -7.10 -1.56
C VAL A 3 10.44 -6.10 -2.54
N HIS A 4 11.53 -6.44 -3.22
CA HIS A 4 12.17 -5.55 -4.19
C HIS A 4 11.28 -5.27 -5.41
N ALA A 5 10.42 -6.22 -5.79
CA ALA A 5 9.51 -6.05 -6.92
C ALA A 5 8.43 -4.98 -6.66
N ILE A 6 8.15 -4.59 -5.41
CA ILE A 6 7.21 -3.51 -5.06
C ILE A 6 7.66 -2.15 -5.64
N VAL A 7 8.97 -1.95 -5.80
CA VAL A 7 9.55 -0.69 -6.29
C VAL A 7 10.13 -0.82 -7.69
N ASP A 8 9.75 -1.87 -8.42
CA ASP A 8 10.18 -2.08 -9.80
C ASP A 8 9.64 -0.96 -10.71
N GLU A 9 10.36 -0.68 -11.80
CA GLU A 9 9.96 0.32 -12.79
C GLU A 9 8.97 -0.25 -13.83
N ASP A 10 8.80 -1.57 -13.86
CA ASP A 10 7.76 -2.23 -14.64
C ASP A 10 6.46 -2.33 -13.83
N GLU A 11 5.40 -1.68 -14.35
CA GLU A 11 4.07 -1.66 -13.74
C GLU A 11 3.51 -3.06 -13.50
N SER A 12 3.76 -4.01 -14.40
CA SER A 12 3.28 -5.39 -14.27
C SER A 12 3.99 -6.11 -13.14
N VAL A 13 5.29 -5.87 -12.96
CA VAL A 13 6.10 -6.47 -11.89
C VAL A 13 5.67 -5.93 -10.53
N CYS A 14 5.56 -4.61 -10.38
CA CYS A 14 5.09 -3.98 -9.15
C CYS A 14 3.66 -4.42 -8.80
N SER A 15 2.73 -4.36 -9.76
CA SER A 15 1.33 -4.74 -9.55
C SER A 15 1.20 -6.21 -9.14
N ALA A 16 1.96 -7.11 -9.77
CA ALA A 16 1.97 -8.52 -9.41
C ALA A 16 2.51 -8.75 -7.99
N ALA A 17 3.57 -8.02 -7.59
CA ALA A 17 4.12 -8.12 -6.25
C ALA A 17 3.13 -7.63 -5.19
N CYS A 18 2.56 -6.44 -5.40
CA CYS A 18 1.55 -5.82 -4.53
C CYS A 18 0.29 -6.70 -4.40
N SER A 19 -0.23 -7.22 -5.51
CA SER A 19 -1.37 -8.13 -5.52
C SER A 19 -1.08 -9.44 -4.78
N THR A 20 0.10 -10.03 -5.00
CA THR A 20 0.52 -11.25 -4.29
C THR A 20 0.60 -11.03 -2.78
N LEU A 21 1.17 -9.91 -2.33
CA LEU A 21 1.25 -9.56 -0.90
C LEU A 21 -0.14 -9.29 -0.31
N GLY A 22 -1.02 -8.60 -1.05
CA GLY A 22 -2.42 -8.43 -0.67
C GLY A 22 -3.16 -9.74 -0.49
N ASN A 23 -2.95 -10.71 -1.39
CA ASN A 23 -3.57 -12.04 -1.32
C ASN A 23 -3.03 -12.90 -0.17
N ILE A 24 -1.76 -12.71 0.23
CA ILE A 24 -1.20 -13.32 1.45
C ILE A 24 -1.90 -12.76 2.69
N GLY A 25 -2.42 -11.53 2.62
CA GLY A 25 -3.14 -10.86 3.71
C GLY A 25 -2.19 -10.50 4.85
N GLU A 26 -2.70 -10.54 6.08
CA GLU A 26 -1.99 -10.07 7.27
C GLU A 26 -0.64 -10.73 7.52
N LYS A 27 -0.40 -11.95 6.99
CA LYS A 27 0.90 -12.62 7.09
C LYS A 27 2.00 -11.89 6.32
N ALA A 28 1.64 -11.07 5.34
CA ALA A 28 2.57 -10.23 4.59
C ALA A 28 2.94 -8.93 5.30
N ALA A 29 2.28 -8.58 6.42
CA ALA A 29 2.57 -7.38 7.20
C ALA A 29 3.87 -7.51 8.03
N THR A 30 4.98 -7.81 7.37
CA THR A 30 6.31 -7.80 7.98
C THR A 30 6.87 -6.38 7.96
N PRO A 31 7.77 -6.01 8.90
CA PRO A 31 8.38 -4.69 8.92
C PRO A 31 9.06 -4.31 7.59
N GLU A 32 9.68 -5.28 6.92
CA GLU A 32 10.34 -5.08 5.63
C GLU A 32 9.35 -4.76 4.49
N VAL A 33 8.21 -5.46 4.44
CA VAL A 33 7.15 -5.20 3.46
C VAL A 33 6.54 -3.82 3.70
N ILE A 34 6.21 -3.49 4.95
CA ILE A 34 5.64 -2.18 5.30
C ILE A 34 6.60 -1.05 4.95
N ALA A 35 7.87 -1.15 5.33
CA ALA A 35 8.88 -0.13 5.00
C ALA A 35 9.03 0.07 3.48
N THR A 36 8.96 -1.02 2.71
CA THR A 36 9.09 -0.94 1.24
C THR A 36 7.84 -0.35 0.59
N MET A 37 6.64 -0.67 1.09
CA MET A 37 5.39 -0.05 0.65
C MET A 37 5.37 1.46 0.92
N LEU A 38 5.81 1.88 2.11
CA LEU A 38 5.95 3.31 2.45
C LEU A 38 6.92 4.03 1.51
N LYS A 39 8.04 3.39 1.18
CA LYS A 39 8.99 3.93 0.20
C LYS A 39 8.35 4.05 -1.19
N ALA A 40 7.58 3.05 -1.62
CA ALA A 40 6.89 3.07 -2.90
C ALA A 40 5.83 4.19 -2.98
N MET A 41 5.09 4.43 -1.89
CA MET A 41 4.12 5.53 -1.78
C MET A 41 4.77 6.92 -1.84
N GLY A 42 5.99 7.07 -1.32
CA GLY A 42 6.74 8.33 -1.43
C GLY A 42 7.50 8.51 -2.75
N GLY A 43 7.42 7.53 -3.67
CA GLY A 43 8.17 7.53 -4.93
C GLY A 43 7.52 8.36 -6.04
N GLY A 44 8.32 8.76 -7.04
CA GLY A 44 7.83 9.54 -8.19
C GLY A 44 6.99 8.76 -9.21
N VAL A 45 6.91 7.43 -9.09
CA VAL A 45 6.22 6.55 -10.05
C VAL A 45 4.77 6.34 -9.60
N TRP A 46 3.81 6.93 -10.31
CA TRP A 46 2.40 6.97 -9.89
C TRP A 46 1.79 5.58 -9.67
N PHE A 47 2.10 4.60 -10.54
CA PHE A 47 1.55 3.25 -10.41
C PHE A 47 2.13 2.51 -9.20
N ASN A 48 3.39 2.76 -8.82
CA ASN A 48 3.97 2.19 -7.60
C ASN A 48 3.28 2.75 -6.35
N ARG A 49 2.98 4.06 -6.33
CA ARG A 49 2.23 4.69 -5.24
C ARG A 49 0.84 4.05 -5.08
N LYS A 50 0.12 3.94 -6.20
CA LYS A 50 -1.23 3.34 -6.23
C LYS A 50 -1.21 1.87 -5.79
N ALA A 51 -0.34 1.05 -6.38
CA ALA A 51 -0.26 -0.37 -6.09
C ALA A 51 0.09 -0.63 -4.63
N ALA A 52 1.01 0.16 -4.05
CA ALA A 52 1.36 0.06 -2.65
C ALA A 52 0.18 0.42 -1.73
N CYS A 53 -0.53 1.51 -2.04
CA CYS A 53 -1.71 1.94 -1.31
C CYS A 53 -2.82 0.87 -1.30
N GLU A 54 -3.10 0.25 -2.45
CA GLU A 54 -4.11 -0.81 -2.58
C GLU A 54 -3.69 -2.12 -1.88
N ALA A 55 -2.40 -2.45 -1.95
CA ALA A 55 -1.85 -3.62 -1.28
C ALA A 55 -1.96 -3.51 0.25
N LEU A 56 -1.66 -2.35 0.84
CA LEU A 56 -1.80 -2.12 2.28
C LEU A 56 -3.24 -2.37 2.75
N GLY A 57 -4.24 -1.92 1.99
CA GLY A 57 -5.65 -2.18 2.29
C GLY A 57 -6.04 -3.66 2.16
N SER A 58 -5.37 -4.39 1.26
CA SER A 58 -5.59 -5.83 1.05
C SER A 58 -4.89 -6.69 2.10
N ILE A 59 -3.70 -6.28 2.57
CA ILE A 59 -2.97 -6.90 3.68
C ILE A 59 -3.83 -6.87 4.96
N GLY A 60 -4.54 -5.76 5.20
CA GLY A 60 -5.51 -5.65 6.30
C GLY A 60 -4.92 -5.03 7.57
N GLU A 61 -5.52 -5.34 8.73
CA GLU A 61 -5.28 -4.63 10.01
C GLU A 61 -3.84 -4.62 10.45
N LYS A 62 -3.08 -5.68 10.18
CA LYS A 62 -1.66 -5.71 10.56
C LYS A 62 -0.80 -4.70 9.82
N ALA A 63 -1.29 -4.15 8.70
CA ALA A 63 -0.64 -3.04 8.01
C ALA A 63 -0.99 -1.67 8.63
N ALA A 64 -1.94 -1.60 9.57
CA ALA A 64 -2.45 -0.36 10.17
C ALA A 64 -1.50 0.27 11.20
N THR A 65 -0.22 0.43 10.86
CA THR A 65 0.72 1.14 11.74
C THR A 65 0.50 2.65 11.64
N PRO A 66 0.88 3.43 12.66
CA PRO A 66 0.79 4.89 12.59
C PRO A 66 1.45 5.48 11.35
N GLU A 67 2.62 4.95 10.95
CA GLU A 67 3.35 5.40 9.77
C GLU A 67 2.59 5.13 8.47
N VAL A 68 1.87 4.00 8.39
CA VAL A 68 1.01 3.67 7.25
C VAL A 68 -0.20 4.59 7.20
N ILE A 69 -0.82 4.87 8.35
CA ILE A 69 -1.95 5.79 8.42
C ILE A 69 -1.54 7.19 7.98
N ASP A 70 -0.41 7.71 8.47
CA ASP A 70 0.11 9.02 8.07
C ASP A 70 0.43 9.07 6.57
N ALA A 71 1.05 8.02 6.03
CA ALA A 71 1.34 7.94 4.59
C ALA A 71 0.06 7.89 3.74
N LEU A 72 -0.98 7.18 4.20
CA LEU A 72 -2.28 7.15 3.52
C LEU A 72 -2.99 8.50 3.58
N ILE A 73 -2.92 9.20 4.71
CA ILE A 73 -3.45 10.58 4.83
C ILE A 73 -2.75 11.50 3.84
N HIS A 74 -1.42 11.42 3.74
CA HIS A 74 -0.67 12.21 2.75
C HIS A 74 -1.05 11.84 1.31
N ALA A 75 -1.28 10.56 1.02
CA ALA A 75 -1.74 10.11 -0.31
C ALA A 75 -3.16 10.60 -0.68
N MET A 76 -3.96 11.06 0.29
CA MET A 76 -5.22 11.75 0.01
C MET A 76 -5.03 13.15 -0.59
N GLU A 77 -3.81 13.69 -0.55
CA GLU A 77 -3.42 14.97 -1.14
C GLU A 77 -2.65 14.79 -2.46
N ASP A 78 -2.54 13.56 -2.97
CA ASP A 78 -1.79 13.25 -4.20
C ASP A 78 -2.40 13.96 -5.42
N GLU A 79 -1.54 14.35 -6.36
CA GLU A 79 -1.93 14.97 -7.61
C GLU A 79 -2.82 14.06 -8.48
N ASP A 80 -2.66 12.74 -8.34
CA ASP A 80 -3.42 11.75 -9.09
C ASP A 80 -4.72 11.36 -8.36
N ASP A 81 -5.85 11.61 -9.00
CA ASP A 81 -7.20 11.31 -8.50
C ASP A 81 -7.40 9.82 -8.13
N SER A 82 -6.74 8.91 -8.84
CA SER A 82 -6.82 7.49 -8.57
C SER A 82 -6.09 7.12 -7.27
N ILE A 83 -4.98 7.78 -6.97
CA ILE A 83 -4.24 7.59 -5.72
C ILE A 83 -5.05 8.14 -4.54
N ARG A 84 -5.62 9.34 -4.67
CA ARG A 84 -6.50 9.90 -3.63
C ARG A 84 -7.68 8.98 -3.32
N THR A 85 -8.29 8.42 -4.36
CA THR A 85 -9.40 7.47 -4.22
C THR A 85 -8.96 6.18 -3.52
N SER A 86 -7.83 5.61 -3.94
CA SER A 86 -7.28 4.40 -3.32
C SER A 86 -6.90 4.61 -1.86
N ALA A 87 -6.36 5.78 -1.50
CA ALA A 87 -6.04 6.14 -0.11
C ALA A 87 -7.29 6.15 0.78
N CYS A 88 -8.36 6.83 0.35
CA CYS A 88 -9.65 6.84 1.05
C CYS A 88 -10.22 5.43 1.24
N ILE A 89 -10.19 4.60 0.18
CA ILE A 89 -10.68 3.22 0.24
C ILE A 89 -9.84 2.38 1.21
N THR A 90 -8.52 2.52 1.17
CA THR A 90 -7.62 1.77 2.05
C THR A 90 -7.79 2.16 3.51
N LEU A 91 -7.88 3.45 3.82
CA LEU A 91 -8.15 3.93 5.19
C LEU A 91 -9.48 3.38 5.71
N ARG A 92 -10.53 3.37 4.89
CA ARG A 92 -11.81 2.75 5.25
C ARG A 92 -11.66 1.26 5.55
N LYS A 93 -11.00 0.50 4.68
CA LYS A 93 -10.79 -0.95 4.85
C LYS A 93 -10.02 -1.27 6.14
N ILE A 94 -9.00 -0.48 6.44
CA ILE A 94 -8.18 -0.65 7.64
C ILE A 94 -8.97 -0.23 8.89
N GLY A 95 -9.73 0.85 8.83
CA GLY A 95 -10.53 1.36 9.95
C GLY A 95 -11.78 0.53 10.27
N GLU A 96 -12.51 0.02 9.27
CA GLU A 96 -13.66 -0.88 9.46
C GLU A 96 -13.24 -2.14 10.23
N LYS A 97 -12.05 -2.64 9.89
CA LYS A 97 -11.49 -3.84 10.50
C LYS A 97 -10.93 -3.59 11.91
N ALA A 98 -10.36 -2.42 12.19
CA ALA A 98 -9.93 -2.03 13.55
C ALA A 98 -11.09 -1.82 14.53
N ALA A 99 -12.32 -1.62 14.02
CA ALA A 99 -13.51 -1.39 14.83
C ALA A 99 -14.29 -2.68 15.17
N THR A 100 -13.86 -3.84 14.67
CA THR A 100 -14.47 -5.17 14.93
C THR A 100 -13.64 -6.02 15.87
#